data_AF-A0A7Y5DUN6-F1
#
_entry.id   AF-A0A7Y5DUN6-F1
#
_cell.length_a   1.000
_cell.length_b   1.000
_cell.length_c   1.000
_cell.angle_alpha   90.00
_cell.angle_beta   90.00
_cell.angle_gamma   90.00
#
_symmetry.space_group_name_H-M   'P 1'
#
loop_
_entity.id
_entity.type
_entity.pdbx_description
1 polymer ?
#
loop_
_entity_poly.entity_id
_entity_poly.type
_entity_poly.pdbx_seq_one_letter_code
_entity_poly.pdbx_strand_id
1 'polypeptide(L)' 'MHIEKLISMANDIADFFNAESDKEVAAEGVKKHILRSWDPRMKKAIIKQYQVNSEG' A
#
# COMPACT_ATOMS: atom_id res chain seq x y z
N MET A 1 4.38 -1.62 -16.39
CA MET A 1 3.89 -1.72 -14.99
C MET A 1 2.65 -0.84 -14.88
N HIS A 2 1.49 -1.40 -14.54
CA HIS A 2 0.26 -0.62 -14.38
C HIS A 2 0.16 -0.15 -12.93
N ILE A 3 0.40 1.15 -12.70
CA ILE A 3 0.34 1.76 -11.36
C ILE A 3 -1.05 1.59 -10.73
N GLU A 4 -2.11 1.64 -11.54
CA GLU A 4 -3.49 1.42 -11.13
C GLU A 4 -3.70 0.05 -10.49
N LYS A 5 -3.01 -0.98 -11.02
CA LYS A 5 -3.05 -2.33 -10.44
C LYS A 5 -2.33 -2.41 -9.10
N LEU A 6 -1.24 -1.65 -8.92
CA LEU A 6 -0.56 -1.53 -7.63
C LEU A 6 -1.43 -0.82 -6.60
N ILE A 7 -2.15 0.23 -7.01
CA ILE A 7 -3.09 0.94 -6.15
C ILE A 7 -4.24 0.01 -5.74
N SER A 8 -4.83 -0.74 -6.69
CA SER A 8 -5.87 -1.73 -6.37
C SER A 8 -5.38 -2.77 -5.38
N MET A 9 -4.19 -3.34 -5.58
CA MET A 9 -3.62 -4.31 -4.65
C MET A 9 -3.36 -3.70 -3.26
N ALA A 10 -2.91 -2.45 -3.18
CA ALA A 10 -2.72 -1.77 -1.92
C ALA A 10 -4.05 -1.55 -1.18
N ASN A 11 -5.12 -1.21 -1.92
CA ASN A 11 -6.47 -1.08 -1.38
C ASN A 11 -7.01 -2.42 -0.89
N ASP A 12 -6.81 -3.51 -1.63
CA ASP A 12 -7.24 -4.86 -1.22
C ASP A 12 -6.54 -5.30 0.07
N ILE A 13 -5.23 -5.00 0.21
CA ILE A 13 -4.49 -5.26 1.45
C ILE A 13 -5.03 -4.40 2.59
N ALA A 14 -5.32 -3.12 2.34
CA ALA A 14 -5.88 -2.23 3.35
C ALA A 14 -7.26 -2.71 3.83
N ASP A 15 -8.12 -3.16 2.90
CA ASP A 15 -9.44 -3.68 3.21
C ASP A 15 -9.37 -4.94 4.10
N PHE A 16 -8.42 -5.83 3.81
CA PHE A 16 -8.17 -7.02 4.64
C PHE A 16 -7.84 -6.65 6.10
N PHE A 17 -6.94 -5.69 6.32
CA PHE A 17 -6.58 -5.23 7.66
C PHE A 17 -7.60 -4.27 8.27
N ASN A 18 -8.56 -3.77 7.49
CA ASN A 18 -9.61 -2.87 7.99
C ASN A 18 -10.58 -3.58 8.94
N ALA A 19 -10.62 -4.91 8.90
CA ALA A 19 -11.34 -5.74 9.87
C ALA A 19 -10.77 -5.64 11.30
N GLU A 20 -9.53 -5.16 11.46
CA GLU A 20 -8.96 -4.87 12.77
C GLU A 20 -9.62 -3.63 13.40
N SER A 21 -10.08 -3.80 14.64
CA SER A 21 -10.67 -2.72 15.44
C SER A 21 -9.64 -1.64 15.79
N ASP A 22 -8.39 -2.05 16.01
CA ASP A 22 -7.28 -1.15 16.27
C ASP A 22 -6.65 -0.69 14.95
N LYS A 23 -6.77 0.61 14.67
CA LYS A 23 -6.27 1.20 13.43
C LYS A 23 -4.76 1.35 13.40
N GLU A 24 -4.08 1.42 14.54
CA GLU A 24 -2.62 1.42 14.59
C GLU A 24 -2.08 0.04 14.23
N VAL A 25 -2.69 -1.01 14.78
CA VAL A 25 -2.36 -2.41 14.43
C VAL A 25 -2.67 -2.71 12.97
N ALA A 26 -3.82 -2.25 12.47
CA ALA A 26 -4.20 -2.37 11.06
C ALA A 26 -3.14 -1.74 10.14
N ALA A 27 -2.76 -0.48 10.41
CA ALA A 27 -1.77 0.25 9.61
C ALA A 27 -0.39 -0.43 9.64
N GLU A 28 0.04 -0.91 10.81
CA GLU A 28 1.29 -1.66 10.92
C GLU A 28 1.25 -3.00 10.16
N GLY A 29 0.11 -3.70 10.21
CA GLY A 29 -0.16 -4.91 9.45
C GLY A 29 -0.04 -4.70 7.94
N VAL A 30 -0.71 -3.67 7.42
CA VAL A 30 -0.63 -3.26 6.01
C VAL A 30 0.82 -2.98 5.60
N LYS A 31 1.54 -2.16 6.39
CA LYS A 31 2.95 -1.83 6.12
C LYS A 31 3.83 -3.08 6.08
N LYS A 32 3.72 -3.96 7.08
CA LYS A 32 4.50 -5.21 7.15
C LYS A 32 4.19 -6.13 5.98
N HIS A 33 2.91 -6.23 5.60
CA HIS A 33 2.47 -7.06 4.49
C HIS A 33 3.02 -6.55 3.15
N ILE A 34 2.85 -5.26 2.85
CA ILE A 34 3.39 -4.65 1.62
C ILE A 34 4.91 -4.82 1.56
N LEU A 35 5.63 -4.62 2.67
CA LEU A 35 7.09 -4.76 2.71
C LEU A 35 7.57 -6.17 2.34
N ARG A 36 6.84 -7.21 2.77
CA ARG A 36 7.16 -8.62 2.51
C ARG A 36 6.66 -9.10 1.15
N SER A 37 5.46 -8.71 0.76
CA SER A 37 4.80 -9.19 -0.46
C SER A 37 5.32 -8.50 -1.72
N TRP A 38 5.79 -7.25 -1.64
CA TRP A 38 6.19 -6.47 -2.82
C TRP A 38 7.70 -6.40 -3.02
N ASP A 39 8.10 -6.51 -4.29
CA ASP A 39 9.47 -6.26 -4.72
C ASP A 39 9.91 -4.79 -4.55
N PRO A 40 11.22 -4.52 -4.42
CA PRO A 40 11.76 -3.17 -4.30
C PRO A 40 11.31 -2.21 -5.41
N ARG A 41 11.07 -2.72 -6.63
CA ARG A 41 10.62 -1.92 -7.77
C ARG A 41 9.17 -1.45 -7.63
N MET A 42 8.28 -2.30 -7.11
CA MET A 42 6.88 -1.98 -6.86
C MET A 42 6.75 -0.93 -5.75
N LYS A 43 7.52 -1.08 -4.67
CA LYS A 43 7.61 -0.11 -3.57
C LYS A 43 8.03 1.28 -4.06
N LYS A 44 9.04 1.36 -4.91
CA LYS A 44 9.46 2.64 -5.52
C LYS A 44 8.38 3.26 -6.40
N ALA A 45 7.65 2.44 -7.16
CA ALA A 45 6.59 2.92 -8.04
C ALA A 45 5.44 3.57 -7.25
N ILE A 46 4.98 2.94 -6.16
CA ILE A 46 3.88 3.49 -5.35
C ILE A 46 4.29 4.75 -4.58
N ILE A 47 5.53 4.81 -4.06
CA ILE A 47 6.05 6.01 -3.39
C ILE A 47 6.13 7.17 -4.39
N LYS A 48 6.65 6.91 -5.60
CA LYS A 48 6.69 7.91 -6.65
C LYS A 48 5.29 8.42 -7.01
N GLN A 49 4.31 7.52 -7.11
CA GLN A 49 2.92 7.91 -7.36
C GLN A 49 2.33 8.76 -6.23
N TYR A 50 2.60 8.41 -4.97
CA TYR A 50 2.15 9.19 -3.82
C TYR A 50 2.74 10.61 -3.84
N GLN A 51 4.03 10.74 -4.17
CA GLN A 51 4.67 12.05 -4.32
C GLN A 51 4.03 12.87 -5.45
N VAL A 52 3.83 12.28 -6.62
CA VAL A 52 3.21 12.95 -7.77
C VAL A 52 1.76 13.39 -7.47
N ASN A 53 0.98 12.59 -6.75
CA ASN A 53 -0.39 12.96 -6.36
C ASN A 53 -0.46 13.95 -5.20
N SER A 54 0.61 14.13 -4.41
CA SER A 54 0.65 15.09 -3.30
C SER A 54 1.02 16.50 -3.74
N GLU A 55 1.41 16.68 -5.01
CA GLU A 55 1.77 17.97 -5.62
C GLU A 55 0.64 18.55 -6.50
N GLY A 56 -0.59 18.05 -6.38
CA GLY A 56 -1.78 18.48 -7.14
C GLY A 56 -2.91 19.01 -6.27
#